data_AF-A0A3D3XAF6-F1
#
_entry.id   AF-A0A3D3XAF6-F1
#
_cell.length_a   1.000
_cell.length_b   1.000
_cell.length_c   1.000
_cell.angle_alpha   90.00
_cell.angle_beta   90.00
_cell.angle_gamma   90.00
#
_symmetry.space_group_name_H-M   'P 1'
#
loop_
_entity.id
_entity.type
_entity.pdbx_description
1 polymer ?
#
loop_
_entity_poly.entity_id
_entity_poly.type
_entity_poly.pdbx_seq_one_letter_code
_entity_poly.pdbx_strand_id
1 'polypeptide(L)'
;KLFADQIRAYIGRNFHVLGTDGFGRSDTRVSLRRHFEVNRFYVTVAALKMLADEGTIPTKTVKSAIRKYGLDPEKPNPLNV
;
A
#
# COMPACT_ATOMS: atom_id res chain seq x y z
N LYS A 1 -0.46 -8.69 6.27
CA LYS A 1 -1.57 -8.74 5.29
C LYS A 1 -2.58 -9.81 5.68
N LEU A 2 -2.14 -10.97 6.16
CA LEU A 2 -3.00 -12.08 6.61
C LEU A 2 -4.22 -11.66 7.45
N PHE A 3 -4.08 -10.72 8.39
CA PHE A 3 -5.18 -10.35 9.27
C PHE A 3 -6.40 -9.76 8.54
N ALA A 4 -6.22 -8.72 7.72
CA ALA A 4 -7.35 -8.14 6.99
C ALA A 4 -7.75 -8.98 5.78
N ASP A 5 -6.85 -9.82 5.25
CA ASP A 5 -7.12 -10.67 4.09
C ASP A 5 -8.08 -11.83 4.39
N GLN A 6 -8.24 -12.21 5.67
CA GLN A 6 -9.10 -13.33 6.09
C GLN A 6 -10.57 -13.20 5.64
N ILE A 7 -11.07 -11.98 5.47
CA ILE A 7 -12.47 -11.73 5.09
C ILE A 7 -12.69 -11.62 3.58
N ARG A 8 -11.65 -11.79 2.75
CA ARG A 8 -11.69 -11.59 1.30
C ARG A 8 -12.82 -12.39 0.62
N ALA A 9 -13.03 -13.64 1.03
CA ALA A 9 -14.05 -14.51 0.47
C ALA A 9 -15.49 -13.97 0.65
N TYR A 10 -15.70 -13.08 1.63
CA TYR A 10 -17.00 -12.49 1.94
C TYR A 10 -17.19 -11.09 1.33
N ILE A 11 -16.19 -10.57 0.61
CA ILE A 11 -16.23 -9.25 -0.02
C ILE A 11 -16.46 -9.41 -1.53
N GLY A 12 -17.66 -9.08 -2.01
CA GLY A 12 -18.03 -9.14 -3.43
C GLY A 12 -17.49 -7.99 -4.30
N ARG A 13 -16.37 -7.38 -3.91
CA ARG A 13 -15.75 -6.23 -4.60
C ARG A 13 -14.23 -6.37 -4.59
N ASN A 14 -13.55 -5.61 -5.45
CA ASN A 14 -12.10 -5.50 -5.43
C ASN A 14 -11.63 -5.08 -4.03
N PHE A 15 -10.72 -5.87 -3.46
CA PHE A 15 -10.25 -5.70 -2.08
C PHE A 15 -8.73 -5.80 -2.02
N HIS A 16 -8.06 -4.69 -1.72
CA HIS A 16 -6.61 -4.62 -1.58
C HIS A 16 -6.23 -4.41 -0.12
N VAL A 17 -5.27 -5.19 0.37
CA VAL A 17 -4.87 -5.19 1.77
C VAL A 17 -3.44 -4.67 1.92
N LEU A 18 -3.26 -3.69 2.81
CA LEU A 18 -1.98 -3.26 3.32
C LEU A 18 -1.76 -3.85 4.71
N GLY A 19 -0.52 -4.16 5.07
CA GLY A 19 -0.21 -4.79 6.35
C GLY A 19 1.25 -4.62 6.73
N THR A 20 1.53 -4.82 8.00
CA THR A 20 2.87 -4.69 8.59
C THR A 20 3.56 -6.05 8.64
N ASP A 21 3.64 -6.73 7.50
CA ASP A 21 4.38 -7.99 7.38
C ASP A 21 5.88 -7.73 7.46
N GLY A 22 6.64 -8.60 8.12
CA GLY A 22 8.08 -8.45 8.35
C GLY A 22 8.44 -8.28 9.83
N PHE A 23 9.74 -8.23 10.13
CA PHE A 23 10.22 -8.04 11.49
C PHE A 23 10.09 -6.59 11.95
N GLY A 24 9.85 -6.41 13.24
CA GLY A 24 9.82 -5.10 13.88
C GLY A 24 11.20 -4.46 13.94
N ARG A 25 11.23 -3.13 14.02
CA ARG A 25 12.43 -2.35 14.30
C ARG A 25 12.11 -1.14 15.17
N SER A 26 13.13 -0.62 15.87
CA SER A 26 12.99 0.56 16.71
C SER A 26 13.05 1.84 15.87
N ASP A 27 11.96 2.58 15.80
CA ASP A 27 11.87 3.87 15.12
C ASP A 27 10.58 4.61 15.56
N THR A 28 10.36 5.83 15.08
CA THR A 28 9.13 6.58 15.32
C THR A 28 7.93 5.92 14.62
N ARG A 29 6.72 6.16 15.13
CA ARG A 29 5.47 5.69 14.49
C ARG A 29 5.34 6.13 13.04
N VAL A 30 5.80 7.35 12.73
CA VAL A 30 5.71 7.91 11.36
C VAL A 30 6.63 7.13 10.42
N SER A 31 7.87 6.90 10.84
CA SER A 31 8.84 6.11 10.10
C SER A 31 8.39 4.67 9.92
N LEU A 32 7.91 4.01 10.98
CA LEU A 32 7.45 2.61 10.92
C LEU A 32 6.26 2.45 9.98
N ARG A 33 5.27 3.35 10.03
CA ARG A 33 4.11 3.29 9.11
C ARG A 33 4.51 3.54 7.65
N ARG A 34 5.58 4.30 7.40
CA ARG A 34 6.15 4.47 6.05
C ARG A 34 6.96 3.25 5.63
N HIS A 35 7.74 2.68 6.54
CA HIS A 35 8.52 1.46 6.30
C HIS A 35 7.62 0.28 5.95
N PHE A 36 6.61 0.00 6.78
CA PHE A 36 5.63 -1.07 6.56
C PHE A 36 4.56 -0.74 5.52
N GLU A 37 4.61 0.42 4.85
CA GLU A 37 3.69 0.74 3.76
C GLU A 37 2.22 0.86 4.16
N VAL A 38 1.94 1.26 5.40
CA VAL A 38 0.56 1.34 5.96
C VAL A 38 0.11 2.76 6.26
N ASN A 39 0.88 3.79 5.87
CA ASN A 39 0.48 5.17 6.07
C ASN A 39 -0.54 5.64 5.01
N ARG A 40 -1.10 6.84 5.21
CA ARG A 40 -2.12 7.45 4.34
C ARG A 40 -1.73 7.55 2.85
N PHE A 41 -0.44 7.69 2.55
CA PHE A 41 0.04 7.83 1.18
C PHE A 41 0.00 6.49 0.44
N TYR A 42 0.38 5.39 1.10
CA TYR A 42 0.25 4.05 0.54
C TYR A 42 -1.22 3.66 0.35
N VAL A 43 -2.10 4.01 1.29
CA VAL A 43 -3.56 3.82 1.12
C VAL A 43 -4.08 4.55 -0.11
N THR A 44 -3.64 5.80 -0.32
CA THR A 44 -4.05 6.60 -1.48
C THR A 44 -3.55 5.98 -2.78
N VAL A 45 -2.29 5.57 -2.86
CA VAL A 45 -1.73 4.94 -4.06
C VAL A 45 -2.40 3.60 -4.36
N ALA A 46 -2.67 2.78 -3.35
CA ALA A 46 -3.40 1.53 -3.52
C ALA A 46 -4.81 1.77 -4.08
N ALA A 47 -5.54 2.73 -3.53
CA ALA A 47 -6.88 3.08 -4.02
C ALA A 47 -6.85 3.61 -5.47
N LEU A 48 -5.91 4.52 -5.79
CA LEU A 48 -5.75 5.02 -7.15
C LEU A 48 -5.35 3.91 -8.14
N LYS A 49 -4.50 2.98 -7.71
CA LYS A 49 -4.10 1.84 -8.54
C LYS A 49 -5.30 0.93 -8.84
N MET A 50 -6.13 0.63 -7.86
CA MET A 50 -7.37 -0.15 -8.08
C MET A 50 -8.29 0.54 -9.10
N LEU A 51 -8.52 1.85 -8.96
CA LEU A 51 -9.32 2.60 -9.93
C LEU A 51 -8.70 2.62 -11.34
N ALA A 52 -7.37 2.63 -11.43
CA ALA A 52 -6.68 2.57 -12.71
C ALA A 52 -6.76 1.18 -13.36
N ASP A 53 -6.74 0.12 -12.55
CA ASP A 53 -6.89 -1.27 -13.01
C ASP A 53 -8.32 -1.55 -13.50
N GLU A 54 -9.31 -0.86 -12.93
CA GLU A 54 -10.70 -0.83 -13.42
C GLU A 54 -10.89 0.06 -14.66
N GLY A 55 -9.85 0.78 -15.10
CA GLY A 55 -9.92 1.71 -16.24
C GLY A 55 -10.64 3.04 -15.95
N THR A 56 -11.08 3.26 -14.72
CA THR A 56 -11.82 4.47 -14.28
C THR A 56 -10.95 5.73 -14.31
N ILE A 57 -9.64 5.59 -14.10
CA ILE A 57 -8.67 6.70 -14.18
C ILE A 57 -7.40 6.31 -14.95
N PRO A 58 -6.68 7.28 -15.53
CA PRO A 58 -5.40 7.01 -16.19
C PRO A 58 -4.32 6.52 -15.21
N THR A 59 -3.51 5.56 -15.63
CA THR A 59 -2.34 5.07 -14.85
C THR A 59 -1.33 6.16 -14.52
N LYS A 60 -1.28 7.24 -15.32
CA LYS A 60 -0.48 8.44 -15.06
C LYS A 60 -0.81 9.08 -13.70
N THR A 61 -2.07 9.03 -13.26
CA THR A 61 -2.49 9.57 -11.96
C THR A 61 -1.81 8.85 -10.80
N VAL A 62 -1.67 7.52 -10.90
CA VAL A 62 -0.96 6.70 -9.90
C VAL A 62 0.52 7.08 -9.85
N LYS A 63 1.19 7.19 -11.02
CA LYS A 63 2.60 7.59 -11.11
C LYS A 63 2.84 8.99 -10.53
N SER A 64 1.92 9.94 -10.79
CA SER A 64 1.98 11.27 -10.20
C SER A 64 1.83 11.26 -8.68
N ALA A 65 0.95 10.43 -8.12
CA ALA A 65 0.77 10.29 -6.69
C ALA A 65 2.01 9.71 -5.99
N ILE A 66 2.61 8.64 -6.55
CA ILE A 66 3.85 8.05 -6.05
C ILE A 66 4.95 9.11 -5.96
N ARG A 67 5.14 9.89 -7.04
CA ARG A 67 6.12 10.99 -7.08
C ARG A 67 5.80 12.10 -6.07
N LYS A 68 4.54 12.54 -6.01
CA LYS A 68 4.07 13.61 -5.11
C LYS A 68 4.33 13.28 -3.64
N TYR A 69 4.18 12.01 -3.26
CA TYR A 69 4.35 11.56 -1.88
C TYR A 69 5.76 11.04 -1.57
N GLY A 70 6.65 11.02 -2.56
CA GLY A 70 8.02 10.53 -2.43
C GLY A 70 8.08 9.06 -2.01
N LEU A 71 7.16 8.23 -2.52
CA LEU A 71 7.18 6.79 -2.27
C LEU A 71 8.21 6.16 -3.20
N ASP A 72 9.04 5.29 -2.64
CA ASP A 72 10.00 4.49 -3.40
C ASP A 72 9.33 3.16 -3.79
N PRO A 73 9.06 2.91 -5.08
CA PRO A 73 8.51 1.64 -5.54
C PRO A 73 9.55 0.52 -5.61
N GLU A 74 10.84 0.84 -5.61
CA GLU A 74 11.95 -0.11 -5.75
C GLU A 74 12.56 -0.49 -4.39
N LYS A 75 12.08 0.10 -3.29
CA LYS A 75 12.57 -0.25 -1.96
C LYS A 75 12.30 -1.75 -1.68
N PRO A 76 13.17 -2.40 -0.89
CA PRO A 76 12.93 -3.79 -0.49
C PRO A 76 11.58 -3.98 0.22
N ASN A 77 10.92 -5.10 -0.07
CA ASN A 77 9.70 -5.51 0.61
C ASN A 77 10.00 -5.71 2.10
N PRO A 78 9.22 -5.11 3.04
CA PRO A 78 9.44 -5.25 4.49
C PRO A 78 9.55 -6.69 5.02
N LEU A 79 9.03 -7.70 4.29
CA LEU A 79 9.19 -9.12 4.62
C LEU A 79 10.62 -9.65 4.44
N ASN A 80 11.41 -9.02 3.57
CA ASN A 80 12.71 -9.51 3.12
C ASN A 80 13.87 -8.61 3.62
N VAL A 81 13.61 -7.78 4.63
CA VAL A 81 14.58 -6.86 5.25
C VAL A 81 14.88 -7.29 6.67
#